data_AF-A0A0H3DNX2-F1
#
_entry.id   AF-A0A0H3DNX2-F1
#
_cell.length_a   1.000
_cell.length_b   1.000
_cell.length_c   1.000
_cell.angle_alpha   90.00
_cell.angle_beta   90.00
_cell.angle_gamma   90.00
#
_symmetry.space_group_name_H-M   'P 1'
#
loop_
_entity.id
_entity.type
_entity.pdbx_description
1 polymer ?
#
loop_
_entity_poly.entity_id
_entity_poly.type
_entity_poly.pdbx_seq_one_letter_code
_entity_poly.pdbx_strand_id
1 'polypeptide(L)'
;MKKLLVIVYPDMNDVEYTNTMVVFGFVKELQTVIYHPNLSTVKGSNGVTLVNQITSKVNLEEFDGVFIPGGMGATKVLDHDQQLLDTIRYFKDHDKYVFAICDTPNVL
;
A
#
# COMPACT_ATOMS: atom_id res chain seq x y z
N MET A 1 -2.24 -9.59 -17.35
CA MET A 1 -2.57 -8.38 -16.56
C MET A 1 -1.57 -8.34 -15.41
N LYS A 2 -0.87 -7.23 -15.22
CA LYS A 2 0.04 -7.04 -14.09
C LYS A 2 -0.77 -6.78 -12.82
N LYS A 3 -0.32 -7.32 -11.69
CA LYS A 3 -1.05 -7.24 -10.41
C LYS A 3 -0.21 -6.51 -9.37
N LEU A 4 -0.75 -5.44 -8.81
CA LEU A 4 -0.07 -4.59 -7.85
C LEU A 4 -0.81 -4.63 -6.51
N LEU A 5 -0.09 -4.96 -5.45
CA LEU A 5 -0.60 -4.87 -4.10
C LEU A 5 -0.49 -3.41 -3.65
N VAL A 6 -1.54 -2.87 -3.06
CA VAL A 6 -1.55 -1.49 -2.52
C VAL A 6 -1.72 -1.59 -1.02
N ILE A 7 -0.64 -1.33 -0.29
CA ILE A 7 -0.69 -1.29 1.18
C ILE A 7 -1.31 0.04 1.60
N VAL A 8 -2.30 -0.04 2.50
CA VAL A 8 -2.90 1.12 3.15
C VAL A 8 -2.70 1.01 4.64
N TYR A 9 -2.54 2.14 5.33
CA TYR A 9 -2.38 2.21 6.78
C TYR A 9 -2.90 3.55 7.30
N PRO A 10 -3.34 3.64 8.57
CA PRO A 10 -3.82 4.89 9.18
C PRO A 10 -2.84 6.04 9.01
N ASP A 11 -3.37 7.25 8.77
CA ASP A 11 -2.58 8.47 8.57
C ASP A 11 -1.62 8.44 7.36
N MET A 12 -1.90 7.58 6.37
CA MET A 12 -1.29 7.69 5.04
C MET A 12 -1.72 8.99 4.34
N ASN A 13 -0.86 9.51 3.47
CA ASN A 13 -1.10 10.76 2.76
C ASN A 13 -2.25 10.59 1.74
N ASP A 14 -3.30 11.40 1.90
CA ASP A 14 -4.50 11.35 1.05
C ASP A 14 -4.18 11.53 -0.44
N VAL A 15 -3.31 12.47 -0.78
CA VAL A 15 -3.00 12.83 -2.18
C VAL A 15 -2.13 11.75 -2.83
N GLU A 16 -1.14 11.24 -2.10
CA GLU A 16 -0.24 10.19 -2.61
C GLU A 16 -0.99 8.89 -2.88
N TYR A 17 -1.98 8.56 -2.04
CA TYR A 17 -2.88 7.44 -2.30
C TYR A 17 -3.87 7.77 -3.45
N THR A 18 -4.69 8.81 -3.30
CA THR A 18 -5.83 9.03 -4.22
C THR A 18 -5.42 9.32 -5.65
N ASN A 19 -4.44 10.21 -5.87
CA ASN A 19 -4.00 10.54 -7.23
C ASN A 19 -3.38 9.33 -7.93
N THR A 20 -2.58 8.54 -7.21
CA THR A 20 -1.96 7.33 -7.75
C THR A 20 -3.02 6.30 -8.12
N MET A 21 -4.01 6.07 -7.25
CA MET A 21 -5.11 5.14 -7.53
C MET A 21 -5.96 5.59 -8.73
N VAL A 22 -6.19 6.90 -8.89
CA VAL A 22 -6.88 7.45 -10.07
C VAL A 22 -6.08 7.15 -11.34
N VAL A 23 -4.77 7.40 -11.35
CA VAL A 23 -3.91 7.10 -12.50
C VAL A 23 -3.91 5.61 -12.82
N PHE A 24 -3.75 4.74 -11.81
CA PHE A 24 -3.78 3.29 -11.99
C PHE A 24 -5.13 2.79 -12.53
N GLY A 25 -6.24 3.43 -12.16
CA GLY A 25 -7.57 3.12 -12.69
C GLY A 25 -7.71 3.31 -14.20
N PHE A 26 -6.85 4.13 -14.82
CA PHE A 26 -6.82 4.31 -16.27
C PHE A 26 -5.93 3.30 -17.01
N VAL A 27 -5.10 2.53 -16.30
CA VAL A 27 -4.17 1.56 -16.88
C VAL A 27 -4.83 0.20 -17.00
N LYS A 28 -5.26 -0.17 -18.21
CA LYS A 28 -6.04 -1.40 -18.48
C LYS A 28 -5.29 -2.69 -18.16
N GLU A 29 -3.96 -2.66 -18.30
CA GLU A 29 -3.10 -3.81 -18.09
C GLU A 29 -2.72 -4.00 -16.61
N LEU A 30 -3.18 -3.14 -15.70
CA LEU A 30 -2.87 -3.15 -14.28
C LEU A 30 -4.11 -3.46 -13.44
N GLN A 31 -3.99 -4.43 -12.55
CA GLN A 31 -4.96 -4.72 -11.50
C GLN A 31 -4.36 -4.33 -10.15
N THR A 32 -5.05 -3.45 -9.42
CA THR A 32 -4.67 -3.09 -8.04
C THR A 32 -5.50 -3.87 -7.02
N VAL A 33 -4.88 -4.34 -5.95
CA VAL A 33 -5.57 -4.95 -4.80
C VAL A 33 -5.17 -4.21 -3.53
N ILE A 34 -6.14 -3.64 -2.84
CA ILE A 34 -5.92 -2.86 -1.61
C ILE A 34 -5.83 -3.81 -0.41
N TYR A 35 -4.78 -3.69 0.39
CA TYR A 35 -4.44 -4.65 1.44
C TYR A 35 -4.10 -4.00 2.78
N HIS A 36 -4.59 -4.63 3.85
CA HIS A 36 -4.13 -4.46 5.23
C HIS A 36 -4.47 -5.75 5.99
N PRO A 37 -3.57 -6.33 6.79
CA PRO A 37 -3.82 -7.59 7.49
C PRO A 37 -4.98 -7.52 8.51
N ASN A 38 -5.18 -6.37 9.15
CA ASN A 38 -6.02 -6.25 10.34
C ASN A 38 -7.14 -5.21 10.21
N LEU A 39 -7.12 -4.34 9.19
CA LEU A 39 -8.09 -3.26 9.04
C LEU A 39 -8.99 -3.49 7.82
N SER A 40 -10.30 -3.39 8.03
CA SER A 40 -11.29 -3.34 6.93
C SER A 40 -11.50 -1.93 6.38
N THR A 41 -11.11 -0.91 7.15
CA THR A 41 -11.22 0.50 6.79
C THR A 41 -9.99 1.29 7.22
N VAL A 42 -9.51 2.20 6.38
CA VAL A 42 -8.39 3.12 6.66
C VAL A 42 -8.76 4.54 6.30
N LYS A 43 -8.45 5.49 7.19
CA LYS A 43 -8.63 6.93 6.97
C LYS A 43 -7.28 7.60 6.70
N GLY A 44 -7.22 8.45 5.68
CA GLY A 44 -6.03 9.25 5.37
C GLY A 44 -5.79 10.38 6.39
N SER A 45 -4.57 10.92 6.39
CA SER A 45 -4.09 11.87 7.41
C SER A 45 -4.94 13.13 7.57
N ASN A 46 -5.58 13.60 6.50
CA ASN A 46 -6.41 14.82 6.51
C ASN A 46 -7.91 14.49 6.52
N GLY A 47 -8.28 13.21 6.58
CA GLY A 47 -9.66 12.76 6.56
C GLY A 47 -10.40 12.99 5.25
N VAL A 48 -9.67 13.25 4.16
CA VAL A 48 -10.24 13.38 2.81
C VAL A 48 -10.56 11.99 2.25
N THR A 49 -9.75 10.99 2.59
CA THR A 49 -9.87 9.63 2.08
C THR A 49 -10.36 8.66 3.15
N LEU A 50 -11.34 7.83 2.79
CA LEU A 50 -11.76 6.65 3.55
C LEU A 50 -11.75 5.43 2.62
N VAL A 51 -10.88 4.47 2.90
CA VAL A 51 -10.71 3.26 2.11
C VAL A 51 -11.46 2.10 2.77
N ASN A 52 -12.41 1.47 2.06
CA ASN A 52 -13.30 0.42 2.63
C ASN A 52 -13.20 -0.95 1.91
N GLN A 53 -12.56 -1.02 0.74
CA GLN A 53 -12.44 -2.26 -0.06
C GLN A 53 -11.10 -2.95 0.21
N ILE A 54 -10.79 -3.15 1.50
CA ILE A 54 -9.50 -3.69 1.94
C ILE A 54 -9.62 -5.21 2.09
N THR A 55 -8.72 -5.96 1.48
CA THR A 55 -8.56 -7.40 1.77
C THR A 55 -7.49 -7.63 2.84
N SER A 56 -7.72 -8.61 3.71
CA SER A 56 -6.74 -9.06 4.72
C SER A 56 -5.98 -10.32 4.32
N LYS A 57 -6.40 -10.98 3.23
CA LYS A 57 -5.79 -12.21 2.73
C LYS A 57 -5.43 -12.07 1.27
N VAL A 58 -4.18 -12.35 0.95
CA VAL A 58 -3.60 -12.31 -0.39
C VAL A 58 -2.56 -13.41 -0.55
N ASN A 59 -2.43 -13.94 -1.76
CA ASN A 59 -1.28 -14.76 -2.14
C ASN A 59 -0.22 -13.85 -2.79
N LEU A 60 0.87 -13.56 -2.08
CA LEU A 60 1.89 -12.60 -2.52
C LEU A 60 2.64 -13.05 -3.79
N GLU A 61 2.63 -14.34 -4.11
CA GLU A 61 3.22 -14.87 -5.35
C GLU A 61 2.52 -14.32 -6.61
N GLU A 62 1.23 -14.02 -6.54
CA GLU A 62 0.42 -13.55 -7.67
C GLU A 62 0.68 -12.09 -8.07
N PHE A 63 1.41 -11.34 -7.24
CA PHE A 63 1.62 -9.91 -7.44
C PHE A 63 2.97 -9.64 -8.12
N ASP A 64 3.01 -8.72 -9.07
CA ASP A 64 4.24 -8.26 -9.71
C ASP A 64 4.98 -7.21 -8.86
N GLY A 65 4.29 -6.55 -7.93
CA GLY A 65 4.86 -5.54 -7.07
C GLY A 65 3.94 -5.05 -5.97
N VAL A 66 4.45 -4.13 -5.16
CA VAL A 66 3.74 -3.44 -4.08
C VAL A 66 3.92 -1.93 -4.19
N PHE A 67 2.82 -1.19 -3.98
CA PHE A 67 2.82 0.26 -3.82
C PHE A 67 2.44 0.62 -2.39
N ILE A 68 3.20 1.55 -1.80
CA ILE A 68 2.99 2.05 -0.45
C ILE A 68 3.02 3.59 -0.48
N PRO A 69 1.88 4.27 -0.26
CA PRO A 69 1.86 5.73 -0.10
C PRO A 69 2.60 6.12 1.18
N GLY A 70 3.07 7.36 1.27
CA GLY A 70 3.69 7.95 2.46
C GLY A 70 2.69 8.56 3.42
N GLY A 71 3.10 9.63 4.11
CA GLY A 71 2.33 10.30 5.15
C GLY A 71 2.90 10.05 6.54
N MET A 72 2.40 10.80 7.54
CA MET A 72 2.89 10.68 8.93
C MET A 72 2.68 9.29 9.52
N GLY A 73 1.71 8.52 9.00
CA GLY A 73 1.53 7.13 9.37
C GLY A 73 2.73 6.24 9.05
N ALA A 74 3.62 6.63 8.14
CA ALA A 74 4.79 5.83 7.79
C ALA A 74 5.66 5.57 9.02
N THR A 75 5.99 6.62 9.77
CA THR A 75 6.84 6.53 10.97
C THR A 75 6.05 6.24 12.24
N LYS A 76 4.75 6.61 12.29
CA LYS A 76 3.93 6.41 13.49
C LYS A 76 3.22 5.06 13.55
N VAL A 77 2.98 4.43 12.40
CA VAL A 77 2.13 3.25 12.28
C VAL A 77 2.87 2.15 11.52
N LEU A 78 3.28 2.40 10.28
CA LEU A 78 3.88 1.38 9.41
C LEU A 78 5.21 0.83 9.99
N ASP A 79 6.09 1.69 10.50
CA ASP A 79 7.37 1.30 11.12
C ASP A 79 7.21 0.36 12.35
N HIS A 80 5.99 0.26 12.88
CA HIS A 80 5.66 -0.59 14.03
C HIS A 80 4.74 -1.77 13.66
N ASP A 81 4.30 -1.88 12.39
CA ASP A 81 3.47 -2.98 11.91
C ASP A 81 4.32 -4.05 11.22
N GLN A 82 4.79 -5.01 12.02
CA GLN A 82 5.67 -6.08 11.54
C GLN A 82 5.05 -6.91 10.39
N GLN A 83 3.72 -7.09 10.36
CA GLN A 83 3.07 -7.86 9.30
C GLN A 83 3.09 -7.11 7.97
N LEU A 84 2.87 -5.79 7.98
CA LEU A 84 3.01 -4.96 6.79
C LEU A 84 4.47 -4.91 6.33
N LEU A 85 5.43 -4.73 7.25
CA LEU A 85 6.85 -4.72 6.92
C LEU A 85 7.31 -6.05 6.32
N ASP A 86 6.89 -7.19 6.89
CA ASP A 86 7.21 -8.52 6.35
C ASP A 86 6.56 -8.74 4.98
N THR A 87 5.35 -8.23 4.78
CA THR A 87 4.70 -8.23 3.46
C THR A 87 5.53 -7.44 2.44
N ILE A 88 6.08 -6.27 2.80
CA ILE A 88 6.90 -5.46 1.89
C ILE A 88 8.26 -6.12 1.63
N ARG A 89 8.90 -6.66 2.67
CA ARG A 89 10.17 -7.39 2.56
C ARG A 89 10.06 -8.60 1.63
N TYR A 90 8.93 -9.30 1.63
CA TYR A 90 8.68 -10.38 0.68
C TYR A 90 8.88 -9.92 -0.78
N PHE A 91 8.38 -8.73 -1.16
CA PHE A 91 8.57 -8.23 -2.53
C PHE A 91 10.03 -7.92 -2.84
N LYS A 92 10.76 -7.33 -1.89
CA LYS A 92 12.19 -7.05 -2.01
C LYS A 92 13.01 -8.33 -2.16
N ASP A 93 12.74 -9.33 -1.34
CA ASP A 93 13.51 -10.58 -1.28
C ASP A 93 13.24 -11.52 -2.46
N HIS A 94 12.16 -11.29 -3.20
CA HIS A 94 11.76 -12.10 -4.37
C HIS A 94 11.91 -11.33 -5.70
N ASP A 95 12.76 -10.30 -5.74
CA ASP A 95 13.03 -9.48 -6.94
C ASP A 95 11.76 -8.89 -7.61
N LYS A 96 10.75 -8.56 -6.79
CA LYS A 96 9.52 -7.91 -7.24
C LYS A 96 9.61 -6.40 -7.07
N TYR A 97 8.75 -5.67 -7.78
CA TYR A 97 8.77 -4.21 -7.70
C TYR A 97 8.28 -3.67 -6.35
N VAL A 98 9.00 -2.72 -5.78
CA VAL A 98 8.60 -1.97 -4.57
C VAL A 98 8.55 -0.49 -4.92
N PHE A 99 7.35 0.09 -4.84
CA PHE A 99 7.11 1.51 -5.10
C PHE A 99 6.71 2.19 -3.78
N ALA A 100 7.61 3.01 -3.23
CA ALA A 100 7.38 3.75 -2.00
C ALA A 100 7.66 5.23 -2.23
N ILE A 101 6.90 6.11 -1.57
CA ILE A 101 6.96 7.57 -1.77
C ILE A 101 7.02 8.29 -0.42
N CYS A 102 7.63 9.49 -0.44
CA CYS A 102 7.74 10.39 0.72
C CYS A 102 8.55 9.75 1.87
N ASP A 103 7.96 9.56 3.04
CA ASP A 103 8.65 9.02 4.23
C ASP A 103 8.66 7.49 4.29
N THR A 104 7.79 6.81 3.54
CA THR A 104 7.74 5.34 3.55
C THR A 104 9.10 4.69 3.25
N PRO A 105 9.89 5.11 2.25
CA PRO A 105 11.20 4.51 1.97
C PRO A 105 12.16 4.47 3.17
N ASN A 106 12.00 5.36 4.15
CA ASN A 106 12.87 5.40 5.33
C ASN A 106 12.56 4.30 6.36
N VAL A 107 11.40 3.62 6.25
CA VAL A 107 10.93 2.61 7.21
C VAL A 107 10.87 1.19 6.62
N LEU A 108 11.39 0.98 5.40
CA LEU A 108 11.35 -0.32 4.69
C LEU A 108 12.60 -1.19 4.90
#